data_AF-A0A512BV44-F1
#
_entry.id   AF-A0A512BV44-F1
#
_cell.length_a   1.000
_cell.length_b   1.000
_cell.length_c   1.000
_cell.angle_alpha   90.00
_cell.angle_beta   90.00
_cell.angle_gamma   90.00
#
_symmetry.space_group_name_H-M   'P 1'
#
loop_
_entity.id
_entity.type
_entity.pdbx_description
1 polymer ?
#
loop_
_entity_poly.entity_id
_entity_poly.type
_entity_poly.pdbx_seq_one_letter_code
_entity_poly.pdbx_strand_id
1 'polypeptide(L)'
;MAKLNFGGHTYLVVTKALDWFSAEANAEAKGGHLVKIDSARENSAVFNFLMKESASWSKHYIAPDGGGAEYVWIGASDFAEEGQWHWADGSSLKYSKWGRAEPDDYQDQDGAAIGLEAWPKSKGNLGQAGEWNDVDVTNGLFSLIEYDGIAGGSGTDKIIGTTKADTLMGLGGNDILTGGKGKDAFVFNTKLSRKSNLDKVTDFNVKDDTIRLDDAVFKSLAPGKLSVDSFHTGSGAHDADDRIIYDSKKGALFYDADGDGAEAQIQFATLSKNLKMTGADFLVI
;
A
#
# COMPACT_ATOMS: atom_id res chain seq x y z
N MET A 1 8.44 8.32 8.10
CA MET A 1 8.46 6.87 8.37
C MET A 1 9.52 6.29 7.45
N ALA A 2 10.39 5.38 7.90
CA ALA A 2 11.34 4.77 6.98
C ALA A 2 10.62 3.75 6.09
N LYS A 3 11.20 3.49 4.92
CA LYS A 3 10.63 2.60 3.91
C LYS A 3 11.72 1.78 3.24
N LEU A 4 11.35 0.59 2.78
CA LEU A 4 12.16 -0.23 1.88
C LEU A 4 11.58 -0.13 0.47
N ASN A 5 12.43 0.04 -0.53
CA ASN A 5 12.05 -0.16 -1.93
C ASN A 5 12.84 -1.36 -2.46
N PHE A 6 12.13 -2.40 -2.89
CA PHE A 6 12.74 -3.64 -3.38
C PHE A 6 11.83 -4.30 -4.40
N GLY A 7 12.40 -4.87 -5.47
CA GLY A 7 11.62 -5.65 -6.44
C GLY A 7 10.61 -4.87 -7.30
N GLY A 8 10.46 -3.55 -7.12
CA GLY A 8 9.36 -2.77 -7.71
C GLY A 8 8.25 -2.43 -6.71
N HIS A 9 8.40 -2.86 -5.45
CA HIS A 9 7.46 -2.65 -4.36
C HIS A 9 8.05 -1.72 -3.30
N THR A 10 7.17 -1.09 -2.52
CA THR A 10 7.52 -0.34 -1.31
C THR A 10 6.98 -1.07 -0.09
N TYR A 11 7.76 -1.12 0.98
CA TYR A 11 7.38 -1.77 2.24
C TYR A 11 7.42 -0.77 3.40
N LEU A 12 6.35 -0.75 4.22
CA LEU A 12 6.19 0.14 5.37
C LEU A 12 5.83 -0.67 6.63
N VAL A 13 6.54 -0.41 7.73
CA VAL A 13 6.24 -1.02 9.03
C VAL A 13 5.08 -0.29 9.71
N VAL A 14 4.10 -1.07 10.20
CA VAL A 14 3.06 -0.59 11.11
C VAL A 14 3.41 -0.97 12.54
N THR A 15 3.75 0.03 13.35
CA THR A 15 4.13 -0.14 14.77
C THR A 15 2.95 -0.08 15.73
N LYS A 16 1.77 -0.52 15.26
CA LYS A 16 0.58 -0.74 16.08
C LYS A 16 0.38 -2.25 16.20
N ALA A 17 0.32 -2.76 17.42
CA ALA A 17 0.00 -4.17 17.65
C ALA A 17 -1.45 -4.45 17.23
N LEU A 18 -1.61 -5.39 16.32
CA LEU A 18 -2.88 -5.83 15.73
C LEU A 18 -2.85 -7.36 15.59
N ASP A 19 -4.02 -7.99 15.72
CA ASP A 19 -4.22 -9.34 15.19
C ASP A 19 -4.05 -9.35 13.66
N TRP A 20 -3.87 -10.54 13.08
CA TRP A 20 -3.58 -10.69 11.65
C TRP A 20 -4.68 -10.05 10.78
N PHE A 21 -5.96 -10.30 11.09
CA PHE A 21 -7.09 -9.77 10.33
C PHE A 21 -7.16 -8.25 10.37
N SER A 22 -6.95 -7.65 11.54
CA SER A 22 -6.93 -6.20 11.71
C SER A 22 -5.69 -5.57 11.06
N ALA A 23 -4.57 -6.30 11.02
CA ALA A 23 -3.36 -5.86 10.34
C ALA A 23 -3.55 -5.84 8.82
N GLU A 24 -4.18 -6.87 8.24
CA GLU A 24 -4.54 -6.91 6.82
C GLU A 24 -5.57 -5.83 6.46
N ALA A 25 -6.67 -5.73 7.22
CA ALA A 25 -7.64 -4.66 7.02
C ALA A 25 -7.00 -3.26 7.14
N ASN A 26 -5.94 -3.11 7.95
CA ASN A 26 -5.17 -1.87 8.01
C ASN A 26 -4.32 -1.63 6.76
N ALA A 27 -3.75 -2.68 6.19
CA ALA A 27 -3.00 -2.65 4.95
C ALA A 27 -3.91 -2.26 3.78
N GLU A 28 -5.04 -2.94 3.63
CA GLU A 28 -6.04 -2.67 2.59
C GLU A 28 -6.57 -1.23 2.67
N ALA A 29 -6.89 -0.77 3.88
CA ALA A 29 -7.34 0.62 4.11
C ALA A 29 -6.27 1.68 3.78
N LYS A 30 -5.01 1.27 3.57
CA LYS A 30 -3.92 2.13 3.10
C LYS A 30 -3.61 1.91 1.62
N GLY A 31 -4.30 0.99 0.95
CA GLY A 31 -4.09 0.65 -0.45
C GLY A 31 -2.89 -0.26 -0.70
N GLY A 32 -2.55 -1.11 0.27
CA GLY A 32 -1.58 -2.20 0.13
C GLY A 32 -2.12 -3.48 0.76
N HIS A 33 -1.26 -4.49 0.90
CA HIS A 33 -1.56 -5.74 1.60
C HIS A 33 -0.44 -6.05 2.61
N LEU A 34 -0.69 -6.94 3.56
CA LEU A 34 0.40 -7.53 4.32
C LEU A 34 1.40 -8.17 3.37
N VAL A 35 2.69 -8.00 3.69
CA VAL A 35 3.78 -8.32 2.77
C VAL A 35 3.74 -9.76 2.28
N LYS A 36 3.91 -9.90 0.97
CA LYS A 36 4.20 -11.15 0.30
C LYS A 36 5.71 -11.26 0.06
N ILE A 37 6.25 -12.46 0.26
CA ILE A 37 7.68 -12.70 0.09
C ILE A 37 7.85 -13.91 -0.84
N ASP A 38 8.21 -13.64 -2.09
CA ASP A 38 8.27 -14.64 -3.16
C ASP A 38 9.70 -15.11 -3.47
N SER A 39 10.70 -14.59 -2.75
CA SER A 39 12.09 -15.03 -2.95
C SER A 39 12.98 -14.90 -1.72
N ALA A 40 14.06 -15.69 -1.69
CA ALA A 40 15.09 -15.58 -0.66
C ALA A 40 15.74 -14.20 -0.61
N ARG A 41 15.89 -13.52 -1.75
CA ARG A 41 16.50 -12.19 -1.82
C ARG A 41 15.58 -11.13 -1.22
N GLU A 42 14.29 -11.24 -1.48
CA GLU A 42 13.26 -10.39 -0.88
C GLU A 42 13.18 -10.61 0.62
N ASN A 43 13.14 -11.86 1.08
CA ASN A 43 13.16 -12.21 2.50
C ASN A 43 14.34 -11.55 3.22
N SER A 44 15.55 -11.62 2.65
CA SER A 44 16.72 -10.95 3.21
C SER A 44 16.59 -9.42 3.21
N ALA A 45 16.00 -8.81 2.17
CA ALA A 45 15.81 -7.36 2.12
C ALA A 45 14.80 -6.89 3.17
N VAL A 46 13.66 -7.57 3.28
CA VAL A 46 12.62 -7.34 4.29
C VAL A 46 13.19 -7.52 5.70
N PHE A 47 13.85 -8.64 5.98
CA PHE A 47 14.43 -8.90 7.29
C PHE A 47 15.46 -7.84 7.70
N ASN A 48 16.39 -7.48 6.81
CA ASN A 48 17.39 -6.46 7.10
C ASN A 48 16.76 -5.08 7.35
N PHE A 49 15.67 -4.76 6.64
CA PHE A 49 14.90 -3.54 6.89
C PHE A 49 14.25 -3.58 8.28
N LEU A 50 13.57 -4.68 8.63
CA LEU A 50 12.94 -4.86 9.94
C LEU A 50 13.96 -4.76 11.08
N MET A 51 15.13 -5.40 10.95
CA MET A 51 16.18 -5.33 11.97
C MET A 51 16.76 -3.92 12.15
N LYS A 52 16.82 -3.13 11.08
CA LYS A 52 17.25 -1.72 11.17
C LYS A 52 16.19 -0.88 11.88
N GLU A 53 14.92 -1.07 11.54
CA GLU A 53 13.83 -0.32 12.14
C GLU A 53 13.60 -0.70 13.61
N SER A 54 13.74 -1.97 13.95
CA SER A 54 13.50 -2.49 15.30
C SER A 54 14.43 -1.89 16.35
N ALA A 55 15.63 -1.45 15.96
CA ALA A 55 16.54 -0.71 16.83
C ALA A 55 15.96 0.62 17.37
N SER A 56 14.91 1.16 16.73
CA SER A 56 14.24 2.40 17.11
C SER A 56 12.87 2.21 17.77
N TRP A 57 12.36 0.99 17.83
CA TRP A 57 11.03 0.74 18.37
C TRP A 57 11.01 0.91 19.88
N SER A 58 9.92 1.51 20.39
CA SER A 58 9.71 1.70 21.83
C SER A 58 9.06 0.49 22.50
N LYS A 59 8.54 -0.45 21.71
CA LYS A 59 7.90 -1.69 22.14
C LYS A 59 8.28 -2.81 21.20
N HIS A 60 8.37 -4.01 21.76
CA HIS A 60 8.61 -5.24 21.07
C HIS A 60 7.50 -6.22 21.44
N TYR A 61 6.91 -6.85 20.44
CA TYR A 61 5.78 -7.74 20.61
C TYR A 61 6.23 -9.17 20.30
N ILE A 62 5.80 -10.09 21.15
CA ILE A 62 6.17 -11.50 21.07
C ILE A 62 4.93 -12.35 20.78
N ALA A 63 5.14 -13.53 20.21
CA ALA A 63 4.14 -14.59 20.11
C ALA A 63 4.47 -15.69 21.13
N PRO A 64 3.75 -15.83 22.25
CA PRO A 64 4.06 -16.83 23.28
C PRO A 64 4.00 -18.28 22.76
N ASP A 65 3.06 -18.54 21.88
CA ASP A 65 2.80 -19.78 21.15
C ASP A 65 3.85 -20.04 20.06
N GLY A 66 4.40 -18.99 19.43
CA GLY A 66 5.58 -19.07 18.56
C GLY A 66 6.93 -19.19 19.31
N GLY A 67 6.94 -19.79 20.51
CA GLY A 67 8.16 -19.95 21.31
C GLY A 67 8.65 -18.68 22.01
N GLY A 68 7.82 -17.64 22.12
CA GLY A 68 8.05 -16.43 22.92
C GLY A 68 9.08 -15.45 22.35
N ALA A 69 9.40 -15.57 21.05
CA ALA A 69 10.28 -14.64 20.34
C ALA A 69 9.52 -13.42 19.82
N GLU A 70 10.27 -12.40 19.41
CA GLU A 70 9.73 -11.22 18.72
C GLU A 70 9.43 -11.49 17.25
N TYR A 71 8.23 -11.08 16.81
CA TYR A 71 7.73 -11.35 15.46
C TYR A 71 7.07 -10.12 14.82
N VAL A 72 6.99 -10.15 13.49
CA VAL A 72 6.24 -9.20 12.66
C VAL A 72 5.35 -9.97 11.70
N TRP A 73 4.08 -9.62 11.61
CA TRP A 73 3.14 -10.22 10.67
C TRP A 73 3.60 -10.05 9.22
N ILE A 74 3.52 -11.15 8.47
CA ILE A 74 3.55 -11.17 7.01
C ILE A 74 2.19 -11.67 6.49
N GLY A 75 1.95 -11.54 5.19
CA GLY A 75 0.64 -11.79 4.62
C GLY A 75 0.28 -13.26 4.38
N ALA A 76 1.10 -14.22 4.79
CA ALA A 76 0.81 -15.64 4.59
C ALA A 76 -0.07 -16.18 5.72
N SER A 77 -1.05 -17.02 5.36
CA SER A 77 -1.97 -17.68 6.28
C SER A 77 -2.65 -18.91 5.65
N ASP A 78 -3.15 -19.83 6.46
CA ASP A 78 -3.93 -21.00 6.02
C ASP A 78 -5.28 -21.19 6.76
N PHE A 79 -5.74 -20.21 7.56
CA PHE A 79 -7.06 -20.24 8.24
C PHE A 79 -8.26 -20.47 7.29
N ALA A 80 -8.08 -20.22 5.99
CA ALA A 80 -9.10 -20.45 4.97
C ALA A 80 -9.22 -21.93 4.57
N GLU A 81 -8.09 -22.64 4.56
CA GLU A 81 -7.99 -24.06 4.23
C GLU A 81 -6.73 -24.65 4.89
N GLU A 82 -6.93 -25.37 6.00
CA GLU A 82 -5.87 -25.97 6.82
C GLU A 82 -4.77 -26.67 6.00
N GLY A 83 -3.52 -26.29 6.22
CA GLY A 83 -2.35 -26.79 5.51
C GLY A 83 -2.17 -26.27 4.07
N GLN A 84 -3.04 -25.36 3.59
CA GLN A 84 -2.90 -24.65 2.32
C GLN A 84 -2.60 -23.17 2.56
N TRP A 85 -1.31 -22.82 2.50
CA TRP A 85 -0.86 -21.44 2.73
C TRP A 85 -1.11 -20.53 1.51
N HIS A 86 -1.81 -19.44 1.77
CA HIS A 86 -2.11 -18.37 0.83
C HIS A 86 -1.59 -17.03 1.34
N TRP A 87 -1.20 -16.16 0.42
CA TRP A 87 -0.92 -14.76 0.69
C TRP A 87 -2.25 -13.98 0.81
N ALA A 88 -2.21 -12.84 1.51
CA ALA A 88 -3.36 -11.96 1.70
C ALA A 88 -3.94 -11.41 0.38
N ASP A 89 -3.12 -11.31 -0.68
CA ASP A 89 -3.56 -11.00 -2.05
C ASP A 89 -4.33 -12.16 -2.73
N GLY A 90 -4.53 -13.28 -2.03
CA GLY A 90 -5.18 -14.50 -2.50
C GLY A 90 -4.28 -15.44 -3.30
N SER A 91 -3.03 -15.08 -3.56
CA SER A 91 -2.11 -15.92 -4.33
C SER A 91 -1.51 -17.05 -3.49
N SER A 92 -1.20 -18.18 -4.12
CA SER A 92 -0.61 -19.34 -3.42
C SER A 92 0.87 -19.13 -3.07
N LEU A 93 1.29 -19.70 -1.95
CA LEU A 93 2.69 -19.69 -1.51
C LEU A 93 3.59 -20.50 -2.48
N LYS A 94 4.64 -19.87 -3.01
CA LYS A 94 5.64 -20.54 -3.90
C LYS A 94 7.03 -20.63 -3.28
N TYR A 95 7.32 -19.72 -2.36
CA TYR A 95 8.56 -19.64 -1.62
C TYR A 95 8.19 -19.56 -0.15
N SER A 96 8.98 -20.23 0.69
CA SER A 96 8.89 -20.08 2.12
C SER A 96 10.26 -19.94 2.74
N LYS A 97 10.29 -19.29 3.89
CA LYS A 97 11.45 -19.27 4.79
C LYS A 97 11.07 -19.82 6.15
N TRP A 98 10.27 -20.88 6.19
CA TRP A 98 9.89 -21.55 7.44
C TRP A 98 11.11 -21.92 8.28
N GLY A 99 10.97 -21.78 9.60
CA GLY A 99 11.89 -22.34 10.57
C GLY A 99 11.98 -23.86 10.45
N ARG A 100 12.96 -24.44 11.13
CA ARG A 100 13.10 -25.88 11.22
C ARG A 100 11.88 -26.48 11.94
N ALA A 101 11.14 -27.29 11.19
CA ALA A 101 9.92 -27.99 11.58
C ALA A 101 8.63 -27.17 11.53
N GLU A 102 8.68 -25.93 11.01
CA GLU A 102 7.49 -25.10 10.76
C GLU A 102 6.97 -25.28 9.31
N PRO A 103 5.69 -24.98 9.04
CA PRO A 103 4.65 -24.75 10.04
C PRO A 103 4.32 -26.03 10.80
N ASP A 104 4.09 -25.94 12.11
CA ASP A 104 3.85 -27.09 12.98
C ASP A 104 2.41 -27.19 13.51
N ASP A 105 1.56 -26.22 13.19
CA ASP A 105 0.16 -26.13 13.58
C ASP A 105 -0.03 -26.26 15.11
N TYR A 106 0.87 -25.64 15.88
CA TYR A 106 0.85 -25.76 17.32
C TYR A 106 -0.31 -24.98 17.95
N GLN A 107 -1.41 -25.69 18.22
CA GLN A 107 -2.67 -25.14 18.72
C GLN A 107 -3.47 -24.36 17.67
N ASP A 108 -3.59 -24.87 16.44
CA ASP A 108 -4.45 -24.26 15.40
C ASP A 108 -3.87 -22.91 14.96
N GLN A 109 -2.60 -22.92 14.53
CA GLN A 109 -1.83 -21.71 14.22
C GLN A 109 -1.86 -21.40 12.73
N ASP A 110 -2.52 -20.30 12.38
CA ASP A 110 -2.81 -20.04 10.97
C ASP A 110 -2.11 -18.81 10.38
N GLY A 111 -1.31 -18.08 11.18
CA GLY A 111 -0.74 -16.79 10.78
C GLY A 111 0.77 -16.84 10.65
N ALA A 112 1.32 -16.53 9.47
CA ALA A 112 2.77 -16.48 9.29
C ALA A 112 3.35 -15.16 9.85
N ALA A 113 4.44 -15.27 10.60
CA ALA A 113 5.20 -14.13 11.07
C ALA A 113 6.71 -14.32 10.90
N ILE A 114 7.43 -13.26 10.55
CA ILE A 114 8.89 -13.29 10.45
C ILE A 114 9.52 -13.00 11.83
N GLY A 115 10.40 -13.90 12.28
CA GLY A 115 11.08 -13.76 13.56
C GLY A 115 12.21 -12.73 13.51
N LEU A 116 12.30 -11.87 14.53
CA LEU A 116 13.38 -10.87 14.66
C LEU A 116 14.57 -11.38 15.51
N GLU A 117 14.40 -12.53 16.14
CA GLU A 117 15.40 -13.25 16.92
C GLU A 117 15.21 -14.76 16.73
N ALA A 118 16.11 -15.58 17.28
CA ALA A 118 15.96 -17.04 17.21
C ALA A 118 14.85 -17.53 18.16
N TRP A 119 14.11 -18.57 17.75
CA TRP A 119 13.06 -19.20 18.57
C TRP A 119 13.24 -20.72 18.75
N PRO A 120 12.65 -21.30 19.82
CA PRO A 120 12.03 -20.64 20.97
C PRO A 120 13.06 -19.76 21.69
N LYS A 121 12.66 -18.62 22.25
CA LYS A 121 13.59 -17.61 22.80
C LYS A 121 14.55 -18.17 23.85
N SER A 122 14.15 -19.24 24.54
CA SER A 122 14.96 -19.93 25.55
C SER A 122 16.05 -20.85 24.99
N LYS A 123 15.93 -21.31 23.73
CA LYS A 123 16.82 -22.34 23.13
C LYS A 123 17.37 -21.96 21.76
N GLY A 124 16.60 -21.27 20.93
CA GLY A 124 17.00 -20.82 19.58
C GLY A 124 17.28 -21.97 18.59
N ASN A 125 16.59 -23.10 18.72
CA ASN A 125 16.87 -24.32 17.97
C ASN A 125 15.77 -24.74 16.96
N LEU A 126 14.65 -24.00 16.89
CA LEU A 126 13.59 -24.23 15.90
C LEU A 126 13.65 -23.20 14.77
N GLY A 127 13.97 -21.94 15.04
CA GLY A 127 14.20 -20.98 13.96
C GLY A 127 15.24 -19.93 14.32
N GLN A 128 15.80 -19.34 13.27
CA GLN A 128 16.74 -18.23 13.33
C GLN A 128 16.05 -16.93 12.91
N ALA A 129 16.61 -15.80 13.34
CA ALA A 129 16.11 -14.49 12.93
C ALA A 129 16.03 -14.38 11.40
N GLY A 130 14.89 -13.93 10.90
CA GLY A 130 14.56 -13.81 9.47
C GLY A 130 13.95 -15.05 8.83
N GLU A 131 13.78 -16.14 9.57
CA GLU A 131 12.90 -17.25 9.19
C GLU A 131 11.45 -16.95 9.63
N TRP A 132 10.50 -17.78 9.21
CA TRP A 132 9.08 -17.63 9.51
C TRP A 132 8.61 -18.71 10.49
N ASN A 133 7.63 -18.35 11.30
CA ASN A 133 6.86 -19.27 12.13
C ASN A 133 5.37 -19.06 11.86
N ASP A 134 4.56 -20.10 11.98
CA ASP A 134 3.11 -20.00 12.16
C ASP A 134 2.82 -19.67 13.63
N VAL A 135 1.89 -18.74 13.85
CA VAL A 135 1.48 -18.30 15.17
C VAL A 135 -0.02 -17.96 15.14
N ASP A 136 -0.65 -17.98 16.30
CA ASP A 136 -2.07 -17.71 16.49
C ASP A 136 -2.39 -16.32 15.95
N VAL A 137 -3.31 -16.27 14.97
CA VAL A 137 -3.73 -15.07 14.26
C VAL A 137 -4.25 -13.96 15.19
N THR A 138 -4.61 -14.29 16.43
CA THR A 138 -5.07 -13.33 17.44
C THR A 138 -3.94 -12.61 18.18
N ASN A 139 -2.68 -13.01 17.98
CA ASN A 139 -1.52 -12.32 18.56
C ASN A 139 -1.46 -10.85 18.11
N GLY A 140 -1.24 -9.95 19.07
CA GLY A 140 -1.05 -8.53 18.77
C GLY A 140 0.39 -8.24 18.37
N LEU A 141 0.70 -8.24 17.07
CA LEU A 141 2.05 -7.99 16.54
C LEU A 141 2.10 -6.72 15.68
N PHE A 142 3.31 -6.22 15.45
CA PHE A 142 3.55 -5.27 14.36
C PHE A 142 3.41 -5.98 13.02
N SER A 143 3.20 -5.22 11.96
CA SER A 143 3.05 -5.77 10.61
C SER A 143 3.87 -5.00 9.58
N LEU A 144 4.10 -5.64 8.43
CA LEU A 144 4.72 -5.02 7.27
C LEU A 144 3.70 -4.97 6.13
N ILE A 145 3.44 -3.76 5.64
CA ILE A 145 2.60 -3.53 4.46
C ILE A 145 3.51 -3.48 3.23
N GLU A 146 3.06 -4.08 2.15
CA GLU A 146 3.62 -3.99 0.80
C GLU A 146 2.69 -3.20 -0.12
N TYR A 147 3.29 -2.39 -1.00
CA TYR A 147 2.62 -1.65 -2.05
C TYR A 147 3.24 -1.99 -3.41
N ASP A 148 2.40 -2.23 -4.42
CA ASP A 148 2.79 -2.49 -5.81
C ASP A 148 3.23 -1.20 -6.53
N GLY A 149 4.41 -0.71 -6.18
CA GLY A 149 5.01 0.47 -6.80
C GLY A 149 5.88 1.25 -5.82
N ILE A 150 6.02 2.55 -6.10
CA ILE A 150 6.77 3.48 -5.27
C ILE A 150 5.77 4.26 -4.41
N ALA A 151 5.75 3.95 -3.12
CA ALA A 151 4.89 4.61 -2.16
C ALA A 151 5.64 5.62 -1.28
N GLY A 152 4.91 6.64 -0.84
CA GLY A 152 5.31 7.60 0.19
C GLY A 152 5.10 7.01 1.58
N GLY A 153 4.27 7.68 2.36
CA GLY A 153 3.97 7.38 3.74
C GLY A 153 2.80 8.24 4.22
N SER A 154 2.70 8.48 5.52
CA SER A 154 1.60 9.29 6.07
C SER A 154 1.92 10.79 6.21
N GLY A 155 3.04 11.26 5.66
CA GLY A 155 3.45 12.65 5.72
C GLY A 155 3.88 13.16 4.36
N THR A 156 4.20 14.44 4.25
CA THR A 156 4.68 15.04 2.99
C THR A 156 5.95 14.35 2.49
N ASP A 157 5.82 13.70 1.34
CA ASP A 157 6.87 12.98 0.64
C ASP A 157 7.23 13.66 -0.69
N LYS A 158 8.49 13.46 -1.10
CA LYS A 158 8.94 13.74 -2.46
C LYS A 158 9.28 12.41 -3.13
N ILE A 159 8.46 12.03 -4.10
CA ILE A 159 8.58 10.77 -4.82
C ILE A 159 9.04 11.07 -6.24
N ILE A 160 10.13 10.41 -6.63
CA ILE A 160 10.67 10.50 -7.98
C ILE A 160 10.73 9.08 -8.50
N GLY A 161 10.00 8.82 -9.59
CA GLY A 161 10.05 7.59 -10.35
C GLY A 161 11.36 7.43 -11.11
N THR A 162 11.34 6.55 -12.08
CA THR A 162 12.51 6.09 -12.82
C THR A 162 12.44 6.56 -14.27
N THR A 163 12.98 5.76 -15.18
CA THR A 163 12.87 5.97 -16.63
C THR A 163 12.02 4.91 -17.30
N LYS A 164 11.36 4.08 -16.47
CA LYS A 164 10.46 3.00 -16.86
C LYS A 164 9.03 3.39 -16.42
N ALA A 165 8.04 2.60 -16.83
CA ALA A 165 6.70 2.74 -16.29
C ALA A 165 6.71 2.46 -14.79
N ASP A 166 6.32 3.45 -14.00
CA ASP A 166 6.24 3.36 -12.55
C ASP A 166 4.79 3.56 -12.06
N THR A 167 4.45 2.96 -10.92
CA THR A 167 3.21 3.25 -10.18
C THR A 167 3.58 4.03 -8.93
N LEU A 168 3.07 5.26 -8.78
CA LEU A 168 3.44 6.20 -7.72
C LEU A 168 2.23 6.47 -6.83
N MET A 169 2.43 6.30 -5.53
CA MET A 169 1.43 6.53 -4.48
C MET A 169 2.00 7.52 -3.46
N GLY A 170 1.39 8.71 -3.34
CA GLY A 170 1.74 9.65 -2.27
C GLY A 170 1.38 9.08 -0.88
N LEU A 171 0.21 8.43 -0.83
CA LEU A 171 -0.48 8.02 0.37
C LEU A 171 -1.02 9.23 1.15
N GLY A 172 -0.60 9.46 2.39
CA GLY A 172 -1.13 10.56 3.20
C GLY A 172 -0.15 11.72 3.25
N GLY A 173 -0.64 12.95 3.12
CA GLY A 173 0.20 14.14 3.19
C GLY A 173 0.06 14.96 1.91
N ASN A 174 0.69 16.13 1.87
CA ASN A 174 0.76 16.91 0.63
C ASN A 174 2.04 16.50 -0.09
N ASP A 175 1.93 15.66 -1.12
CA ASP A 175 3.10 15.02 -1.74
C ASP A 175 3.53 15.69 -3.04
N ILE A 176 4.79 15.48 -3.42
CA ILE A 176 5.33 15.88 -4.72
C ILE A 176 5.72 14.62 -5.48
N LEU A 177 5.01 14.32 -6.56
CA LEU A 177 5.17 13.14 -7.39
C LEU A 177 5.77 13.52 -8.75
N THR A 178 6.87 12.89 -9.12
CA THR A 178 7.53 13.03 -10.43
C THR A 178 7.63 11.65 -11.05
N GLY A 179 6.95 11.39 -12.17
CA GLY A 179 6.96 10.07 -12.83
C GLY A 179 8.28 9.80 -13.55
N GLY A 180 8.76 10.79 -14.31
CA GLY A 180 9.95 10.69 -15.13
C GLY A 180 9.62 10.36 -16.57
N LYS A 181 10.29 9.35 -17.14
CA LYS A 181 9.95 8.81 -18.45
C LYS A 181 9.27 7.47 -18.22
N GLY A 182 8.29 7.14 -19.05
CA GLY A 182 7.58 5.89 -18.88
C GLY A 182 6.14 6.08 -19.29
N LYS A 183 5.33 5.06 -19.01
CA LYS A 183 3.89 5.21 -18.94
C LYS A 183 3.53 5.12 -17.46
N ASP A 184 3.57 6.26 -16.79
CA ASP A 184 3.53 6.28 -15.34
C ASP A 184 2.09 6.35 -14.83
N ALA A 185 1.83 5.71 -13.70
CA ALA A 185 0.54 5.74 -13.04
C ALA A 185 0.65 6.51 -11.72
N PHE A 186 -0.13 7.58 -11.58
CA PHE A 186 -0.25 8.33 -10.31
C PHE A 186 -1.54 7.92 -9.62
N VAL A 187 -1.41 7.24 -8.48
CA VAL A 187 -2.51 6.61 -7.76
C VAL A 187 -2.99 7.50 -6.62
N PHE A 188 -4.29 7.74 -6.58
CA PHE A 188 -4.98 8.44 -5.50
C PHE A 188 -5.91 7.45 -4.79
N ASN A 189 -5.43 6.89 -3.67
CA ASN A 189 -6.09 5.83 -2.89
C ASN A 189 -6.25 6.19 -1.41
N THR A 190 -6.09 7.46 -1.06
CA THR A 190 -6.24 7.94 0.32
C THR A 190 -7.26 9.07 0.41
N LYS A 191 -7.81 9.26 1.60
CA LYS A 191 -8.86 10.24 1.86
C LYS A 191 -8.46 11.65 1.38
N LEU A 192 -9.27 12.22 0.48
CA LEU A 192 -9.02 13.53 -0.11
C LEU A 192 -9.07 14.66 0.92
N SER A 193 -8.17 15.64 0.80
CA SER A 193 -8.17 16.83 1.65
C SER A 193 -7.41 17.97 1.00
N ARG A 194 -8.10 19.08 0.68
CA ARG A 194 -7.46 20.31 0.17
C ARG A 194 -6.37 20.89 1.09
N LYS A 195 -6.35 20.52 2.37
CA LYS A 195 -5.44 21.09 3.37
C LYS A 195 -4.24 20.18 3.65
N SER A 196 -4.49 18.87 3.70
CA SER A 196 -3.56 17.89 4.25
C SER A 196 -3.29 16.70 3.33
N ASN A 197 -3.96 16.64 2.18
CA ASN A 197 -3.82 15.59 1.18
C ASN A 197 -4.08 16.16 -0.23
N LEU A 198 -3.34 17.22 -0.56
CA LEU A 198 -3.35 17.90 -1.85
C LEU A 198 -1.98 17.72 -2.50
N ASP A 199 -1.92 16.79 -3.45
CA ASP A 199 -0.66 16.39 -4.06
C ASP A 199 -0.31 17.25 -5.26
N LYS A 200 0.96 17.18 -5.66
CA LYS A 200 1.48 17.83 -6.85
C LYS A 200 2.17 16.82 -7.74
N VAL A 201 1.61 16.57 -8.92
CA VAL A 201 2.29 15.83 -9.98
C VAL A 201 3.03 16.80 -10.88
N THR A 202 4.34 16.60 -11.04
CA THR A 202 5.20 17.62 -11.64
C THR A 202 5.33 17.55 -13.15
N ASP A 203 5.12 16.38 -13.75
CA ASP A 203 5.53 16.07 -15.12
C ASP A 203 4.53 15.20 -15.90
N PHE A 204 3.27 15.16 -15.44
CA PHE A 204 2.21 14.37 -16.09
C PHE A 204 2.15 14.60 -17.62
N ASN A 205 2.25 13.51 -18.37
CA ASN A 205 2.21 13.47 -19.82
C ASN A 205 0.92 12.77 -20.30
N VAL A 206 -0.02 13.55 -20.83
CA VAL A 206 -1.31 13.09 -21.39
C VAL A 206 -1.19 11.93 -22.38
N LYS A 207 -0.06 11.80 -23.09
CA LYS A 207 0.10 10.71 -24.06
C LYS A 207 0.42 9.37 -23.40
N ASP A 208 1.16 9.41 -22.30
CA ASP A 208 1.84 8.23 -21.77
C ASP A 208 1.33 7.85 -20.37
N ASP A 209 1.01 8.83 -19.53
CA ASP A 209 0.71 8.64 -18.12
C ASP A 209 -0.79 8.46 -17.85
N THR A 210 -1.11 7.94 -16.67
CA THR A 210 -2.49 7.69 -16.22
C THR A 210 -2.66 8.16 -14.78
N ILE A 211 -3.79 8.79 -14.49
CA ILE A 211 -4.26 9.02 -13.13
C ILE A 211 -5.14 7.84 -12.72
N ARG A 212 -4.79 7.15 -11.63
CA ARG A 212 -5.60 6.06 -11.08
C ARG A 212 -6.35 6.53 -9.85
N LEU A 213 -7.65 6.26 -9.79
CA LEU A 213 -8.58 6.72 -8.77
C LEU A 213 -9.18 5.49 -8.07
N ASP A 214 -8.92 5.33 -6.78
CA ASP A 214 -9.46 4.20 -6.02
C ASP A 214 -10.94 4.38 -5.72
N ASP A 215 -11.79 3.44 -6.10
CA ASP A 215 -13.25 3.55 -5.95
C ASP A 215 -13.73 3.60 -4.48
N ALA A 216 -12.92 3.15 -3.53
CA ALA A 216 -13.20 3.31 -2.10
C ALA A 216 -13.08 4.78 -1.64
N VAL A 217 -12.27 5.58 -2.35
CA VAL A 217 -12.13 7.03 -2.14
C VAL A 217 -13.07 7.82 -3.04
N PHE A 218 -13.16 7.47 -4.31
CA PHE A 218 -13.93 8.15 -5.35
C PHE A 218 -15.29 7.47 -5.57
N LYS A 219 -16.07 7.31 -4.49
CA LYS A 219 -17.26 6.44 -4.41
C LYS A 219 -18.38 6.66 -5.43
N SER A 220 -18.41 7.81 -6.10
CA SER A 220 -19.38 8.10 -7.16
C SER A 220 -18.92 7.64 -8.54
N LEU A 221 -17.75 6.99 -8.64
CA LEU A 221 -17.19 6.44 -9.85
C LEU A 221 -17.26 4.91 -9.84
N ALA A 222 -17.57 4.32 -10.99
CA ALA A 222 -17.52 2.87 -11.18
C ALA A 222 -16.10 2.43 -11.61
N PRO A 223 -15.60 1.27 -11.15
CA PRO A 223 -14.32 0.71 -11.59
C PRO A 223 -14.20 0.57 -13.10
N GLY A 224 -12.99 0.78 -13.62
CA GLY A 224 -12.66 0.72 -15.03
C GLY A 224 -12.36 2.08 -15.65
N LYS A 225 -12.46 2.16 -16.98
CA LYS A 225 -12.20 3.41 -17.70
C LYS A 225 -13.21 4.47 -17.29
N LEU A 226 -12.74 5.68 -16.98
CA LEU A 226 -13.62 6.79 -16.67
C LEU A 226 -14.53 7.10 -17.87
N SER A 227 -15.83 7.26 -17.62
CA SER A 227 -16.77 7.71 -18.65
C SER A 227 -16.36 9.09 -19.16
N VAL A 228 -16.47 9.32 -20.47
CA VAL A 228 -16.21 10.65 -21.04
C VAL A 228 -17.18 11.70 -20.51
N ASP A 229 -18.40 11.28 -20.12
CA ASP A 229 -19.43 12.14 -19.55
C ASP A 229 -19.16 12.48 -18.07
N SER A 230 -18.22 11.79 -17.43
CA SER A 230 -17.83 12.07 -16.04
C SER A 230 -16.61 12.98 -15.92
N PHE A 231 -16.08 13.47 -17.04
CA PHE A 231 -14.90 14.33 -17.08
C PHE A 231 -15.19 15.68 -17.74
N HIS A 232 -14.84 16.75 -17.03
CA HIS A 232 -14.93 18.11 -17.55
C HIS A 232 -13.62 18.89 -17.41
N THR A 233 -13.35 19.75 -18.40
CA THR A 233 -12.29 20.76 -18.32
C THR A 233 -12.90 22.13 -18.05
N GLY A 234 -12.78 22.60 -16.81
CA GLY A 234 -13.41 23.84 -16.35
C GLY A 234 -13.03 24.17 -14.90
N SER A 235 -13.63 25.22 -14.33
CA SER A 235 -13.42 25.59 -12.93
C SER A 235 -14.34 24.89 -11.93
N GLY A 236 -15.26 24.07 -12.43
CA GLY A 236 -16.25 23.27 -11.69
C GLY A 236 -17.01 22.39 -12.68
N ALA A 237 -17.91 21.55 -12.18
CA ALA A 237 -18.75 20.70 -13.01
C ALA A 237 -19.59 21.52 -14.01
N HIS A 238 -19.80 20.94 -15.19
CA HIS A 238 -20.64 21.49 -16.26
C HIS A 238 -22.06 20.96 -16.20
N ASP A 239 -22.21 19.68 -15.86
CA ASP A 239 -23.48 19.01 -15.66
C ASP A 239 -23.40 17.99 -14.51
N ALA A 240 -24.56 17.40 -14.18
CA ALA A 240 -24.71 16.51 -13.04
C ALA A 240 -24.01 15.14 -13.19
N ASP A 241 -23.41 14.83 -14.34
CA ASP A 241 -22.65 13.58 -14.56
C ASP A 241 -21.14 13.77 -14.33
N ASP A 242 -20.66 15.01 -14.35
CA ASP A 242 -19.26 15.33 -14.09
C ASP A 242 -18.82 14.94 -12.68
N ARG A 243 -17.75 14.18 -12.60
CA ARG A 243 -17.14 13.74 -11.34
C ARG A 243 -15.69 14.17 -11.21
N ILE A 244 -14.97 14.26 -12.33
CA ILE A 244 -13.57 14.68 -12.36
C ILE A 244 -13.44 15.95 -13.18
N ILE A 245 -12.90 17.00 -12.57
CA ILE A 245 -12.78 18.31 -13.19
C ILE A 245 -11.33 18.74 -13.22
N TYR A 246 -10.84 19.15 -14.39
CA TYR A 246 -9.52 19.74 -14.56
C TYR A 246 -9.62 21.23 -14.92
N ASP A 247 -9.25 22.10 -13.98
CA ASP A 247 -9.09 23.54 -14.23
C ASP A 247 -7.75 23.77 -14.94
N SER A 248 -7.77 23.73 -16.28
CA SER A 248 -6.58 23.86 -17.13
C SER A 248 -5.79 25.16 -16.92
N LYS A 249 -6.44 26.23 -16.45
CA LYS A 249 -5.79 27.52 -16.18
C LYS A 249 -4.98 27.48 -14.88
N LYS A 250 -5.42 26.69 -13.90
CA LYS A 250 -4.76 26.53 -12.60
C LYS A 250 -3.90 25.26 -12.52
N GLY A 251 -4.15 24.28 -13.38
CA GLY A 251 -3.61 22.93 -13.25
C GLY A 251 -4.26 22.16 -12.10
N ALA A 252 -5.44 22.57 -11.64
CA ALA A 252 -6.08 21.98 -10.46
C ALA A 252 -7.01 20.84 -10.88
N LEU A 253 -6.89 19.70 -10.20
CA LEU A 253 -7.71 18.52 -10.43
C LEU A 253 -8.64 18.31 -9.24
N PHE A 254 -9.93 18.17 -9.52
CA PHE A 254 -10.99 18.10 -8.55
C PHE A 254 -11.82 16.83 -8.70
N TYR A 255 -12.35 16.37 -7.58
CA TYR A 255 -13.42 15.39 -7.51
C TYR A 255 -14.69 16.08 -7.03
N ASP A 256 -15.78 15.94 -7.78
CA ASP A 256 -17.11 16.41 -7.42
C ASP A 256 -18.03 15.20 -7.25
N ALA A 257 -18.54 14.96 -6.05
CA ALA A 257 -19.21 13.70 -5.74
C ALA A 257 -20.64 13.65 -6.31
N ASP A 258 -21.29 14.82 -6.41
CA ASP A 258 -22.65 15.04 -6.89
C ASP A 258 -22.69 15.62 -8.31
N GLY A 259 -21.68 16.43 -8.69
CA GLY A 259 -21.54 17.05 -10.01
C GLY A 259 -22.50 18.20 -10.28
N ASP A 260 -23.51 18.44 -9.44
CA ASP A 260 -24.46 19.55 -9.60
C ASP A 260 -24.15 20.77 -8.71
N GLY A 261 -23.11 20.67 -7.87
CA GLY A 261 -22.60 21.73 -7.01
C GLY A 261 -23.38 21.95 -5.72
N ALA A 262 -24.27 21.02 -5.34
CA ALA A 262 -24.89 21.01 -4.02
C ALA A 262 -23.87 20.70 -2.91
N GLU A 263 -22.94 19.80 -3.19
CA GLU A 263 -21.71 19.54 -2.47
C GLU A 263 -20.54 20.31 -3.12
N ALA A 264 -19.53 20.62 -2.33
CA ALA A 264 -18.37 21.30 -2.86
C ALA A 264 -17.38 20.26 -3.43
N GLN A 265 -17.06 20.35 -4.73
CA GLN A 265 -15.90 19.65 -5.31
C GLN A 265 -14.66 19.78 -4.40
N ILE A 266 -13.81 18.77 -4.35
CA ILE A 266 -12.57 18.71 -3.54
C ILE A 266 -11.36 18.67 -4.47
N GLN A 267 -10.43 19.62 -4.33
CA GLN A 267 -9.16 19.53 -5.05
C GLN A 267 -8.28 18.49 -4.37
N PHE A 268 -7.78 17.53 -5.14
CA PHE A 268 -6.92 16.47 -4.63
C PHE A 268 -5.53 16.47 -5.27
N ALA A 269 -5.38 17.06 -6.45
CA ALA A 269 -4.08 17.19 -7.08
C ALA A 269 -3.87 18.53 -7.78
N THR A 270 -2.61 18.85 -8.00
CA THR A 270 -2.15 19.90 -8.91
C THR A 270 -1.23 19.27 -9.96
N LEU A 271 -1.59 19.46 -11.22
CA LEU A 271 -0.84 19.07 -12.41
C LEU A 271 -0.22 20.31 -13.08
N SER A 272 0.52 20.09 -14.17
CA SER A 272 0.88 21.16 -15.09
C SER A 272 -0.36 21.85 -15.69
N LYS A 273 -0.25 23.11 -16.06
CA LYS A 273 -1.34 23.89 -16.70
C LYS A 273 -1.46 23.54 -18.18
N ASN A 274 -2.64 23.81 -18.76
CA ASN A 274 -2.93 23.68 -20.19
C ASN A 274 -2.73 22.26 -20.77
N LEU A 275 -2.81 21.22 -19.92
CA LEU A 275 -2.82 19.85 -20.40
C LEU A 275 -4.12 19.60 -21.19
N LYS A 276 -4.02 18.84 -22.28
CA LYS A 276 -5.18 18.46 -23.10
C LYS A 276 -5.81 17.17 -22.57
N MET A 277 -6.16 17.16 -21.29
CA MET A 277 -6.67 15.97 -20.63
C MET A 277 -8.07 15.61 -21.12
N THR A 278 -8.38 14.33 -21.06
CA THR A 278 -9.70 13.75 -21.33
C THR A 278 -10.00 12.65 -20.30
N GLY A 279 -11.22 12.12 -20.29
CA GLY A 279 -11.54 10.95 -19.47
C GLY A 279 -10.64 9.73 -19.74
N ALA A 280 -9.98 9.64 -20.90
CA ALA A 280 -9.07 8.55 -21.24
C ALA A 280 -7.76 8.55 -20.43
N ASP A 281 -7.42 9.67 -19.78
CA ASP A 281 -6.23 9.78 -18.90
C ASP A 281 -6.46 9.20 -17.51
N PHE A 282 -7.68 8.71 -17.23
CA PHE A 282 -8.12 8.23 -15.93
C PHE A 282 -8.53 6.76 -15.96
N LEU A 283 -8.16 6.05 -14.90
CA LEU A 283 -8.62 4.69 -14.62
C LEU A 283 -9.13 4.65 -13.18
N VAL A 284 -10.35 4.18 -12.99
CA VAL A 284 -10.90 3.88 -11.68
C VAL A 284 -10.49 2.45 -11.33
N ILE A 285 -9.85 2.25 -10.18
CA ILE A 285 -9.35 0.97 -9.70
C ILE A 285 -10.12 0.50 -8.48
#